data_AF-A0AAP1FEA5-F1
#
_entry.id   AF-A0AAP1FEA5-F1
#
_cell.length_a   1.000
_cell.length_b   1.000
_cell.length_c   1.000
_cell.angle_alpha   90.00
_cell.angle_beta   90.00
_cell.angle_gamma   90.00
#
_symmetry.space_group_name_H-M   'P 1'
#
loop_
_entity.id
_entity.type
_entity.pdbx_description
1 polymer ?
#
loop_
_entity_poly.entity_id
_entity_poly.type
_entity_poly.pdbx_seq_one_letter_code
_entity_poly.pdbx_strand_id
1 'polypeptide(L)' 'MGEKKQEYAIIPKGSCVSIMGCRITLAEDTKVEGNQANIDYILKDQENFNRGIGVVGGALSNQLKESGL' A
#
# COMPACT_ATOMS: atom_id res chain seq x y z
N MET A 1 25.44 18.18 15.28
CA MET A 1 24.43 17.16 14.94
C MET A 1 23.22 17.90 14.44
N GLY A 2 22.92 17.84 13.14
CA GLY A 2 21.72 18.49 12.59
C GLY A 2 20.47 17.74 13.04
N GLU A 3 19.44 18.47 13.46
CA GLU A 3 18.13 17.89 13.75
C GLU A 3 17.58 17.23 12.48
N LYS A 4 17.29 15.93 12.53
CA LYS A 4 16.59 15.26 11.43
C LYS A 4 15.17 15.83 11.40
N LYS A 5 14.85 16.55 10.33
CA LYS A 5 13.50 17.09 10.11
C LYS A 5 12.53 15.91 10.04
N GLN A 6 11.62 15.82 11.00
CA GLN A 6 10.68 14.72 11.06
C GLN A 6 9.69 14.83 9.90
N GLU A 7 9.69 13.82 9.03
CA GLU A 7 8.75 13.73 7.91
C GLU A 7 7.44 13.11 8.38
N TYR A 8 6.35 13.65 7.88
CA TYR A 8 5.01 13.16 8.15
C TYR A 8 4.31 12.82 6.84
N ALA A 9 3.49 11.78 6.90
CA ALA A 9 2.61 11.35 5.82
C ALA A 9 1.15 11.34 6.30
N ILE A 10 0.22 11.38 5.35
CA ILE A 10 -1.21 11.27 5.58
C ILE A 10 -1.70 9.93 5.06
N ILE A 11 -2.38 9.19 5.93
CA ILE A 11 -3.18 8.02 5.54
C ILE A 11 -4.63 8.50 5.43
N PRO A 12 -5.30 8.35 4.28
CA PRO A 12 -6.64 8.88 4.09
C PRO A 12 -7.69 8.10 4.89
N LYS A 13 -8.79 8.78 5.20
CA LYS A 13 -10.01 8.19 5.75
C LYS A 13 -10.46 6.99 4.91
N GLY A 14 -10.94 5.94 5.57
CA GLY A 14 -11.40 4.72 4.92
C GLY A 14 -10.28 3.75 4.55
N SER A 15 -9.01 4.14 4.69
CA SER A 15 -7.89 3.20 4.58
C SER A 15 -7.97 2.13 5.65
N CYS A 16 -7.55 0.93 5.25
CA CYS A 16 -7.49 -0.20 6.14
C CYS A 16 -6.07 -0.38 6.68
N VAL A 17 -5.91 -0.35 8.00
CA VAL A 17 -4.63 -0.54 8.70
C VAL A 17 -4.71 -1.74 9.65
N SER A 18 -3.54 -2.23 10.07
CA SER A 18 -3.43 -3.24 11.13
C SER A 18 -2.69 -2.63 12.32
N ILE A 19 -3.35 -2.56 13.48
CA ILE A 19 -2.77 -2.05 14.72
C ILE A 19 -2.82 -3.19 15.74
N MET A 20 -1.65 -3.63 16.23
CA MET A 20 -1.54 -4.76 17.16
C MET A 20 -2.25 -6.04 16.64
N GLY A 21 -2.22 -6.26 15.32
CA GLY A 21 -2.89 -7.40 14.67
C GLY A 21 -4.39 -7.22 14.43
N CYS A 22 -5.00 -6.14 14.96
CA CYS A 22 -6.40 -5.81 14.71
C CYS A 22 -6.54 -5.00 13.42
N ARG A 23 -7.42 -5.44 12.53
CA ARG A 23 -7.75 -4.74 11.29
C ARG A 23 -8.75 -3.62 11.58
N ILE A 24 -8.38 -2.39 11.25
CA ILE A 24 -9.17 -1.18 11.56
C ILE A 24 -9.33 -0.36 10.27
N THR A 25 -10.52 0.21 10.08
CA THR A 25 -10.77 1.22 9.05
C THR A 25 -10.69 2.60 9.70
N LEU A 26 -9.87 3.50 9.14
CA LEU A 26 -9.70 4.84 9.68
C LEU A 26 -10.98 5.68 9.48
N ALA A 27 -11.42 6.36 10.54
CA ALA A 27 -12.61 7.21 10.52
C ALA A 27 -12.36 8.60 9.91
N GLU A 28 -11.10 9.03 9.88
CA GLU A 28 -10.62 10.33 9.39
C GLU A 28 -9.19 10.22 8.86
N ASP A 29 -8.75 11.24 8.13
CA ASP A 29 -7.38 11.35 7.64
C ASP A 29 -6.41 11.39 8.84
N THR A 30 -5.42 10.51 8.84
CA THR A 30 -4.52 10.32 9.98
C THR A 30 -3.10 10.69 9.59
N LYS A 31 -2.51 11.64 10.34
CA LYS A 31 -1.11 12.03 10.20
C LYS A 31 -0.22 11.04 10.95
N VAL A 32 0.76 10.48 10.25
CA VAL A 32 1.73 9.54 10.80
C VAL A 32 3.15 10.00 10.50
N GLU A 33 4.10 9.55 11.31
CA GLU A 33 5.52 9.71 10.98
C GLU A 33 5.85 8.77 9.81
N GLY A 34 6.45 9.32 8.75
CA GLY A 34 6.76 8.52 7.58
C GLY A 34 6.89 9.33 6.29
N ASN A 35 7.18 8.62 5.22
CA ASN A 35 7.35 9.18 3.89
C ASN A 35 6.09 8.97 3.05
N GLN A 36 5.56 10.05 2.46
CA GLN A 36 4.29 10.00 1.72
C GLN A 36 4.34 9.05 0.51
N ALA A 37 5.45 9.01 -0.24
CA ALA A 37 5.56 8.15 -1.42
C ALA A 37 5.45 6.65 -1.06
N ASN A 38 6.00 6.26 0.09
CA ASN A 38 5.86 4.89 0.59
C ASN A 38 4.41 4.58 0.99
N ILE A 39 3.72 5.52 1.65
CA ILE A 39 2.30 5.38 1.99
C ILE A 39 1.45 5.24 0.73
N ASP A 40 1.67 6.09 -0.27
CA ASP A 40 0.94 6.07 -1.54
C ASP A 40 1.13 4.73 -2.27
N TYR A 41 2.36 4.23 -2.31
CA TYR A 41 2.68 2.92 -2.88
C TYR A 41 1.93 1.78 -2.17
N ILE A 42 1.97 1.74 -0.83
CA ILE A 42 1.29 0.71 -0.03
C ILE A 42 -0.23 0.76 -0.25
N LEU A 43 -0.82 1.97 -0.24
CA LEU A 43 -2.25 2.14 -0.48
C LEU A 43 -2.64 1.66 -1.89
N LYS A 44 -1.79 1.93 -2.89
CA LYS A 44 -2.03 1.44 -4.25
C LYS A 44 -1.95 -0.08 -4.33
N ASP A 45 -1.00 -0.70 -3.67
CA ASP A 45 -0.87 -2.16 -3.62
C ASP A 45 -2.06 -2.81 -2.89
N GLN A 46 -2.55 -2.20 -1.81
CA GLN A 46 -3.80 -2.64 -1.16
C GLN A 46 -5.00 -2.53 -2.10
N GLU A 47 -5.14 -1.43 -2.84
CA GLU A 47 -6.22 -1.25 -3.83
C GLU A 47 -6.13 -2.31 -4.93
N ASN A 48 -4.93 -2.55 -5.47
CA ASN A 48 -4.68 -3.56 -6.50
C ASN A 48 -5.06 -4.96 -6.00
N PHE A 49 -4.62 -5.33 -4.78
CA PHE A 49 -4.97 -6.60 -4.16
C PHE A 49 -6.49 -6.77 -4.03
N ASN A 50 -7.20 -5.75 -3.50
CA ASN A 50 -8.65 -5.79 -3.34
C ASN A 50 -9.40 -5.89 -4.67
N ARG A 51 -8.83 -5.36 -5.75
CA ARG A 51 -9.38 -5.44 -7.11
C ARG A 51 -8.98 -6.72 -7.85
N GLY A 52 -8.17 -7.59 -7.23
CA GLY A 52 -7.63 -8.79 -7.88
C GLY A 52 -6.60 -8.48 -8.98
N ILE A 53 -6.05 -7.26 -9.00
CA ILE A 53 -4.98 -6.87 -9.92
C ILE A 53 -3.67 -7.42 -9.37
N GLY A 54 -3.34 -8.65 -9.77
CA GLY A 54 -2.07 -9.27 -9.43
C GLY A 54 -0.92 -8.58 -10.16
N VAL A 55 0.05 -8.03 -9.42
CA VAL A 55 1.36 -7.69 -10.00
C VAL A 55 2.12 -8.99 -10.17
N VAL A 56 1.88 -9.65 -11.31
CA VAL A 56 2.63 -10.83 -11.69
C VAL A 56 4.05 -10.38 -12.02
N GLY A 57 5.01 -10.64 -11.13
CA GLY A 57 6.43 -10.56 -11.49
C GLY A 57 6.60 -11.40 -12.77
N GLY A 58 7.17 -10.80 -13.82
CA GLY A 58 6.96 -11.17 -15.24
C GLY A 58 7.18 -12.64 -15.68
N ALA A 59 7.53 -13.53 -14.77
CA ALA A 59 7.60 -14.97 -14.98
C ALA A 59 6.23 -15.63 -15.29
N LEU A 60 5.13 -15.25 -14.62
CA LEU A 60 3.83 -15.91 -14.87
C LEU A 60 3.11 -15.37 -16.13
N SER A 61 3.41 -14.13 -16.54
CA SER A 61 2.84 -13.53 -17.76
C SER A 61 3.28 -14.28 -19.02
N ASN A 62 4.48 -14.87 -19.01
CA ASN A 62 4.95 -15.72 -20.11
C ASN A 62 4.29 -17.10 -20.08
N GLN A 63 4.03 -17.67 -18.91
CA GLN A 63 3.34 -18.97 -18.79
C GLN A 63 1.89 -18.94 -19.30
N LEU A 64 1.18 -17.82 -19.13
CA LEU A 64 -0.18 -17.65 -19.69
C LEU A 64 -0.19 -17.48 -21.21
N LYS A 65 0.85 -16.85 -21.79
CA LYS A 65 1.00 -16.79 -23.26
C LYS A 65 1.42 -18.12 -23.87
N GLU A 66 2.24 -18.90 -23.15
CA GLU A 66 2.72 -20.20 -23.58
C GLU A 66 1.66 -21.32 -23.39
N SER A 67 0.68 -21.14 -22.50
CA SER A 67 -0.40 -22.11 -22.29
C SER A 67 -1.56 -22.01 -23.29
N GLY A 68 -1.54 -21.05 -24.21
CA GLY A 68 -2.46 -21.01 -25.36
C GLY A 68 -3.94 -20.87 -25.03
N LEU A 69 -4.27 -20.12 -23.96
CA LEU A 69 -5.64 -19.67 -23.66
C LEU A 69 -5.92 -18.30 -24.27
#